data_AF-A0A849XTA8-F1
#
_entry.id   AF-A0A849XTA8-F1
#
_cell.length_a   1.000
_cell.length_b   1.000
_cell.length_c   1.000
_cell.angle_alpha   90.00
_cell.angle_beta   90.00
_cell.angle_gamma   90.00
#
_symmetry.space_group_name_H-M   'P 1'
#
loop_
_entity.id
_entity.type
_entity.pdbx_description
1 polymer ?
#
loop_
_entity_poly.entity_id
_entity_poly.type
_entity_poly.pdbx_seq_one_letter_code
_entity_poly.pdbx_strand_id
1 'polypeptide(L)'
;MYPGQHMSIEDNIFYAKRNIVDSIWKEANIEGIDITFPATKAVFEGAKIANLTQDQTTVINNLKHGWQFIFDFIDAPIDLSYVRQVHQLVSNNLVPDSGQLRYFDVYIGGTSWQPEIPDFDTAKAAIEKIANMEPGRERALKMFGYLCRSQLFSDGNKRTAQLIANKMLIADGCGILAIPKEQINNFETLLLDFYETNKPDKFFSFLTKEAIYGLDRTVPSSQNLKVKCKAATLGSNALKTRSNTVGISKTQNADRTAHTE
;
A
#
# COMPACT_ATOMS: atom_id res chain seq x y z
N MET A 1 -6.20 5.57 -13.20
CA MET A 1 -6.43 4.44 -14.12
C MET A 1 -7.92 4.34 -14.41
N TYR A 2 -8.33 4.43 -15.68
CA TYR A 2 -9.75 4.43 -16.06
C TYR A 2 -10.42 3.07 -15.76
N PRO A 3 -11.77 3.02 -15.61
CA PRO A 3 -12.51 1.76 -15.59
C PRO A 3 -12.22 0.97 -16.88
N GLY A 4 -11.76 -0.28 -16.76
CA GLY A 4 -11.53 -1.20 -17.89
C GLY A 4 -10.07 -1.34 -18.37
N GLN A 5 -9.10 -0.60 -17.82
CA GLN A 5 -7.68 -0.90 -18.07
C GLN A 5 -7.20 -2.03 -17.16
N HIS A 6 -6.92 -3.18 -17.74
CA HIS A 6 -6.25 -4.30 -17.09
C HIS A 6 -4.76 -4.28 -17.41
N MET A 7 -3.94 -4.40 -16.37
CA MET A 7 -2.52 -4.69 -16.48
C MET A 7 -2.34 -6.19 -16.75
N SER A 8 -1.18 -6.59 -17.29
CA SER A 8 -0.81 -7.99 -17.17
C SER A 8 -0.60 -8.34 -15.69
N ILE A 9 -0.84 -9.60 -15.32
CA ILE A 9 -0.62 -10.07 -13.94
C ILE A 9 0.84 -9.83 -13.53
N GLU A 10 1.80 -10.10 -14.42
CA GLU A 10 3.23 -9.84 -14.19
C GLU A 10 3.52 -8.36 -13.90
N ASP A 11 2.94 -7.44 -14.70
CA ASP A 11 3.09 -6.01 -14.49
C ASP A 11 2.45 -5.57 -13.16
N ASN A 12 1.34 -6.21 -12.77
CA ASN A 12 0.65 -5.89 -11.52
C ASN A 12 1.43 -6.39 -10.30
N ILE A 13 2.00 -7.58 -10.38
CA ILE A 13 2.93 -8.10 -9.36
C ILE A 13 4.15 -7.18 -9.26
N PHE A 14 4.73 -6.77 -10.38
CA PHE A 14 5.86 -5.83 -10.39
C PHE A 14 5.50 -4.49 -9.74
N TYR A 15 4.34 -3.92 -10.10
CA TYR A 15 3.86 -2.68 -9.50
C TYR A 15 3.64 -2.82 -7.99
N ALA A 16 2.96 -3.88 -7.56
CA ALA A 16 2.70 -4.15 -6.15
C ALA A 16 4.00 -4.29 -5.35
N LYS A 17 4.98 -5.08 -5.84
CA LYS A 17 6.29 -5.25 -5.19
C LYS A 17 7.05 -3.93 -5.04
N ARG A 18 6.97 -3.02 -6.01
CA ARG A 18 7.60 -1.69 -5.92
C ARG A 18 6.95 -0.76 -4.90
N ASN A 19 5.66 -0.95 -4.62
CA ASN A 19 4.87 -0.07 -3.75
C ASN A 19 4.55 -0.71 -2.39
N ILE A 20 5.09 -1.88 -2.07
CA ILE A 20 4.78 -2.61 -0.82
C ILE A 20 5.00 -1.75 0.44
N VAL A 21 6.11 -1.00 0.50
CA VAL A 21 6.41 -0.15 1.67
C VAL A 21 5.42 1.00 1.79
N ASP A 22 4.99 1.57 0.66
CA ASP A 22 3.97 2.64 0.64
C ASP A 22 2.61 2.10 1.07
N SER A 23 2.22 0.92 0.59
CA SER A 23 0.98 0.25 1.03
C SER A 23 0.99 -0.05 2.53
N ILE A 24 2.08 -0.60 3.06
CA ILE A 24 2.21 -0.90 4.49
C ILE A 24 2.18 0.39 5.32
N TRP A 25 2.85 1.44 4.87
CA TRP A 25 2.84 2.74 5.54
C TRP A 25 1.42 3.33 5.61
N LYS A 26 0.67 3.29 4.51
CA LYS A 26 -0.71 3.74 4.43
C LYS A 26 -1.62 2.95 5.38
N GLU A 27 -1.52 1.62 5.36
CA GLU A 27 -2.32 0.75 6.24
C GLU A 27 -1.99 0.97 7.72
N ALA A 28 -0.71 1.13 8.07
CA ALA A 28 -0.31 1.43 9.45
C ALA A 28 -0.93 2.74 9.96
N ASN A 29 -1.05 3.77 9.10
CA ASN A 29 -1.69 5.03 9.47
C ASN A 29 -3.22 4.87 9.65
N ILE A 30 -3.88 3.98 8.90
CA ILE A 30 -5.31 3.65 9.11
C ILE A 30 -5.54 2.96 10.45
N GLU A 31 -4.57 2.19 10.93
CA GLU A 31 -4.59 1.55 12.25
C GLU A 31 -4.19 2.52 13.39
N GLY A 32 -4.06 3.82 13.10
CA GLY A 32 -3.71 4.84 14.09
C GLY A 32 -2.23 4.84 14.51
N ILE A 33 -1.37 4.15 13.77
CA ILE A 33 0.08 4.18 14.00
C ILE A 33 0.64 5.43 13.33
N ASP A 34 0.96 6.46 14.11
CA ASP A 34 1.60 7.68 13.61
C ASP A 34 3.07 7.41 13.25
N ILE A 35 3.25 6.84 12.06
CA ILE A 35 4.55 6.48 11.50
C ILE A 35 4.79 7.16 10.16
N THR A 36 6.02 7.61 9.97
CA THR A 36 6.46 8.19 8.70
C THR A 36 6.84 7.10 7.69
N PHE A 37 6.82 7.44 6.40
CA PHE A 37 7.27 6.51 5.35
C PHE A 37 8.71 6.04 5.56
N PRO A 38 9.71 6.91 5.85
CA PRO A 38 11.08 6.46 6.11
C PRO A 38 11.20 5.51 7.32
N ALA A 39 10.45 5.78 8.40
CA ALA A 39 10.43 4.91 9.57
C ALA A 39 9.80 3.55 9.25
N THR A 40 8.72 3.53 8.48
CA THR A 40 8.09 2.28 8.00
C THR A 40 9.06 1.46 7.17
N LYS A 41 9.80 2.11 6.25
CA LYS A 41 10.84 1.47 5.45
C LYS A 41 11.95 0.86 6.32
N ALA A 42 12.41 1.59 7.32
CA ALA A 42 13.44 1.11 8.24
C ALA A 42 12.96 -0.14 9.02
N VAL A 43 11.73 -0.13 9.53
CA VAL A 43 11.13 -1.32 10.18
C VAL A 43 11.01 -2.48 9.19
N PHE A 44 10.54 -2.21 7.98
CA PHE A 44 10.44 -3.20 6.91
C PHE A 44 11.80 -3.86 6.60
N GLU A 45 12.89 -3.11 6.70
CA GLU A 45 14.27 -3.58 6.51
C GLU A 45 14.88 -4.23 7.77
N GLY A 46 14.14 -4.27 8.89
CA GLY A 46 14.55 -4.94 10.13
C GLY A 46 15.10 -4.03 11.23
N ALA A 47 15.04 -2.71 11.05
CA ALA A 47 15.45 -1.76 12.08
C ALA A 47 14.40 -1.66 13.20
N LYS A 48 14.87 -1.32 14.41
CA LYS A 48 14.01 -0.92 15.52
C LYS A 48 13.90 0.60 15.56
N ILE A 49 12.69 1.09 15.76
CA ILE A 49 12.40 2.53 15.83
C ILE A 49 11.97 2.87 17.26
N ALA A 50 12.72 3.75 17.92
CA ALA A 50 12.61 4.01 19.36
C ALA A 50 11.23 4.52 19.81
N ASN A 51 10.51 5.22 18.93
CA ASN A 51 9.19 5.82 19.19
C ASN A 51 8.02 4.92 18.80
N LEU A 52 8.26 3.66 18.40
CA LEU A 52 7.20 2.67 18.17
C LEU A 52 7.14 1.68 19.32
N THR A 53 5.92 1.28 19.70
CA THR A 53 5.73 0.15 20.60
C THR A 53 6.11 -1.16 19.90
N GLN A 54 6.28 -2.22 20.70
CA GLN A 54 6.50 -3.57 20.17
C GLN A 54 5.32 -4.01 19.29
N ASP A 55 4.09 -3.73 19.71
CA ASP A 55 2.88 -4.09 18.96
C ASP A 55 2.80 -3.33 17.64
N GLN A 56 3.08 -2.03 17.62
CA GLN A 56 3.13 -1.23 16.39
C GLN A 56 4.19 -1.74 15.41
N THR A 57 5.37 -2.10 15.92
CA THR A 57 6.43 -2.72 15.10
C THR A 57 5.99 -4.08 14.57
N THR A 58 5.26 -4.86 15.38
CA THR A 58 4.71 -6.17 15.02
C THR A 58 3.66 -6.05 13.92
N VAL A 59 2.78 -5.04 13.96
CA VAL A 59 1.80 -4.78 12.88
C VAL A 59 2.51 -4.60 11.53
N ILE A 60 3.56 -3.79 11.47
CA ILE A 60 4.31 -3.52 10.22
C ILE A 60 4.97 -4.81 9.69
N ASN A 61 5.59 -5.59 10.57
CA ASN A 61 6.22 -6.86 10.20
C ASN A 61 5.20 -7.91 9.75
N ASN A 62 4.06 -7.99 10.44
CA ASN A 62 2.97 -8.89 10.08
C ASN A 62 2.36 -8.54 8.72
N LEU A 63 2.18 -7.24 8.42
CA LEU A 63 1.74 -6.79 7.10
C LEU A 63 2.77 -7.17 6.02
N LYS A 64 4.07 -7.02 6.29
CA LYS A 64 5.14 -7.48 5.39
C LYS A 64 5.02 -8.99 5.10
N HIS A 65 4.84 -9.82 6.13
CA HIS A 65 4.68 -11.26 5.96
C HIS A 65 3.39 -11.60 5.20
N GLY A 66 2.29 -10.89 5.47
CA GLY A 66 1.04 -11.05 4.72
C GLY A 66 1.18 -10.71 3.24
N TRP A 67 1.89 -9.63 2.91
CA TRP A 67 2.22 -9.29 1.52
C TRP A 67 3.08 -10.35 0.83
N GLN A 68 4.09 -10.88 1.52
CA GLN A 68 4.92 -11.98 0.99
C GLN A 68 4.07 -13.22 0.71
N PHE A 69 3.22 -13.61 1.65
CA PHE A 69 2.31 -14.74 1.51
C PHE A 69 1.38 -14.60 0.29
N ILE A 70 0.73 -13.44 0.09
CA ILE A 70 -0.15 -13.30 -1.08
C ILE A 70 0.59 -13.30 -2.42
N PHE A 71 1.87 -12.93 -2.45
CA PHE A 71 2.69 -13.06 -3.66
C PHE A 71 3.08 -14.52 -3.93
N ASP A 72 3.47 -15.25 -2.90
CA ASP A 72 3.89 -16.64 -3.03
C ASP A 72 2.70 -17.55 -3.41
N PHE A 73 1.47 -17.16 -3.05
CA PHE A 73 0.23 -17.89 -3.32
C PHE A 73 -0.75 -17.10 -4.20
N ILE A 74 -0.24 -16.32 -5.16
CA ILE A 74 -1.08 -15.45 -6.00
C ILE A 74 -2.16 -16.22 -6.79
N ASP A 75 -1.83 -17.43 -7.24
CA ASP A 75 -2.72 -18.31 -8.03
C ASP A 75 -3.61 -19.21 -7.16
N ALA A 76 -3.43 -19.22 -5.84
CA ALA A 76 -4.25 -20.04 -4.95
C ALA A 76 -5.71 -19.53 -4.94
N PRO A 77 -6.71 -20.42 -4.90
CA PRO A 77 -8.10 -20.02 -4.74
C PRO A 77 -8.31 -19.34 -3.39
N ILE A 78 -9.29 -18.42 -3.34
CA ILE A 78 -9.68 -17.76 -2.09
C ILE A 78 -10.87 -18.50 -1.51
N ASP A 79 -10.68 -19.10 -0.35
CA ASP A 79 -11.71 -19.67 0.50
C ASP A 79 -11.57 -19.16 1.95
N LEU A 80 -12.44 -19.61 2.85
CA LEU A 80 -12.37 -19.23 4.26
C LEU A 80 -11.05 -19.66 4.92
N SER A 81 -10.45 -20.77 4.50
CA SER A 81 -9.16 -21.23 5.04
C SER A 81 -8.05 -20.26 4.67
N TYR A 82 -8.01 -19.81 3.43
CA TYR A 82 -7.06 -18.80 2.95
C TYR A 82 -7.23 -17.48 3.72
N VAL A 83 -8.47 -17.01 3.89
CA VAL A 83 -8.76 -15.78 4.66
C VAL A 83 -8.28 -15.91 6.12
N ARG A 84 -8.53 -17.06 6.75
CA ARG A 84 -8.05 -17.34 8.12
C ARG A 84 -6.53 -17.41 8.19
N GLN A 85 -5.87 -17.95 7.18
CA GLN A 85 -4.40 -18.01 7.12
C GLN A 85 -3.79 -16.61 6.99
N VAL A 86 -4.38 -15.75 6.15
CA VAL A 86 -3.97 -14.33 6.07
C VAL A 86 -4.23 -13.61 7.38
N HIS A 87 -5.39 -13.83 8.01
CA HIS A 87 -5.67 -13.27 9.32
C HIS A 87 -4.62 -13.71 10.35
N GLN A 88 -4.24 -14.98 10.34
CA GLN A 88 -3.21 -15.52 11.24
C GLN A 88 -1.89 -14.76 11.10
N LEU A 89 -1.48 -14.47 9.87
CA LEU A 89 -0.24 -13.72 9.60
C LEU A 89 -0.33 -12.27 10.09
N VAL A 90 -1.45 -11.56 9.83
CA VAL A 90 -1.56 -10.14 10.21
C VAL A 90 -1.73 -9.92 11.71
N SER A 91 -2.27 -10.91 12.41
CA SER A 91 -2.62 -10.83 13.84
C SER A 91 -1.68 -11.61 14.76
N ASN A 92 -0.66 -12.27 14.19
CA ASN A 92 0.32 -13.05 14.95
C ASN A 92 0.97 -12.21 16.06
N ASN A 93 1.03 -12.72 17.29
CA ASN A 93 1.52 -12.02 18.49
C ASN A 93 0.78 -10.73 18.86
N LEU A 94 -0.38 -10.44 18.25
CA LEU A 94 -1.23 -9.30 18.57
C LEU A 94 -2.60 -9.73 19.09
N VAL A 95 -3.10 -10.86 18.57
CA VAL A 95 -4.46 -11.35 18.85
C VAL A 95 -4.36 -12.80 19.36
N PRO A 96 -4.92 -13.12 20.54
CA PRO A 96 -4.82 -14.46 21.12
C PRO A 96 -5.45 -15.57 20.26
N ASP A 97 -6.58 -15.28 19.61
CA ASP A 97 -7.35 -16.19 18.75
C ASP A 97 -7.05 -16.00 17.26
N SER A 98 -5.80 -15.67 16.95
CA SER A 98 -5.26 -15.50 15.60
C SER A 98 -5.66 -16.64 14.65
N GLY A 99 -6.27 -16.29 13.51
CA GLY A 99 -6.80 -17.23 12.51
C GLY A 99 -8.12 -17.94 12.86
N GLN A 100 -8.72 -17.69 14.03
CA GLN A 100 -10.00 -18.28 14.44
C GLN A 100 -11.15 -17.29 14.28
N LEU A 101 -12.32 -17.79 13.88
CA LEU A 101 -13.54 -16.97 13.92
C LEU A 101 -13.86 -16.62 15.37
N ARG A 102 -14.25 -15.37 15.61
CA ARG A 102 -14.64 -14.95 16.96
C ARG A 102 -15.93 -15.65 17.39
N TYR A 103 -16.06 -15.88 18.68
CA TYR A 103 -17.22 -16.53 19.31
C TYR A 103 -17.94 -15.60 20.31
N PHE A 104 -17.61 -14.31 20.29
CA PHE A 104 -18.12 -13.29 21.18
C PHE A 104 -18.38 -11.98 20.41
N ASP A 105 -19.13 -11.07 21.02
CA ASP A 105 -19.48 -9.78 20.41
C ASP A 105 -18.28 -8.83 20.34
N VAL A 106 -18.23 -8.02 19.29
CA VAL A 106 -17.24 -6.95 19.12
C VAL A 106 -17.93 -5.63 18.86
N TYR A 107 -17.26 -4.55 19.26
CA TYR A 107 -17.75 -3.19 19.11
C TYR A 107 -16.90 -2.44 18.10
N ILE A 108 -17.56 -1.72 17.21
CA ILE A 108 -16.90 -0.82 16.26
C ILE A 108 -17.03 0.60 16.79
N GLY A 109 -15.90 1.28 16.99
CA GLY A 109 -15.89 2.67 17.43
C GLY A 109 -16.64 3.57 16.43
N GLY A 110 -17.42 4.52 16.94
CA GLY A 110 -18.13 5.51 16.11
C GLY A 110 -19.50 5.08 15.58
N THR A 111 -19.99 3.89 15.91
CA THR A 111 -21.35 3.44 15.55
C THR A 111 -21.99 2.59 16.66
N SER A 112 -23.32 2.57 16.72
CA SER A 112 -24.08 1.63 17.56
C SER A 112 -24.42 0.32 16.85
N TRP A 113 -24.18 0.25 15.53
CA TRP A 113 -24.34 -0.97 14.77
C TRP A 113 -23.31 -2.02 15.20
N GLN A 114 -23.74 -3.27 15.30
CA GLN A 114 -22.88 -4.40 15.68
C GLN A 114 -22.99 -5.54 14.68
N PRO A 115 -21.86 -6.19 14.34
CA PRO A 115 -21.86 -7.40 13.53
C PRO A 115 -22.32 -8.61 14.36
N GLU A 116 -23.12 -9.48 13.75
CA GLU A 116 -23.50 -10.77 14.36
C GLU A 116 -22.28 -11.66 14.57
N ILE A 117 -22.31 -12.54 15.58
CA ILE A 117 -21.26 -13.56 15.76
C ILE A 117 -21.19 -14.43 14.49
N PRO A 118 -19.99 -14.57 13.89
CA PRO A 118 -19.85 -15.26 12.61
C PRO A 118 -20.14 -16.76 12.76
N ASP A 119 -21.01 -17.27 11.91
CA ASP A 119 -21.19 -18.69 11.69
C ASP A 119 -20.23 -19.19 10.60
N PHE A 120 -19.65 -20.38 10.80
CA PHE A 120 -18.62 -20.92 9.90
C PHE A 120 -19.15 -21.17 8.49
N ASP A 121 -20.30 -21.84 8.37
CA ASP A 121 -20.87 -22.21 7.07
C ASP A 121 -21.38 -20.98 6.32
N THR A 122 -21.98 -20.05 7.04
CA THR A 122 -22.41 -18.74 6.49
C THR A 122 -21.21 -17.95 5.98
N ALA A 123 -20.13 -17.88 6.75
CA ALA A 123 -18.92 -17.15 6.35
C ALA A 123 -18.25 -17.80 5.13
N LYS A 124 -18.14 -19.12 5.14
CA LYS A 124 -17.60 -19.91 4.02
C LYS A 124 -18.41 -19.66 2.74
N ALA A 125 -19.73 -19.80 2.79
CA ALA A 125 -20.60 -19.61 1.63
C ALA A 125 -20.53 -18.18 1.09
N ALA A 126 -20.46 -17.16 1.95
CA ALA A 126 -20.34 -15.77 1.54
C ALA A 126 -19.00 -15.48 0.84
N ILE A 127 -17.88 -15.98 1.39
CA ILE A 127 -16.55 -15.84 0.78
C ILE A 127 -16.50 -16.54 -0.57
N GLU A 128 -16.96 -17.80 -0.64
CA GLU A 128 -16.99 -18.57 -1.88
C GLU A 128 -17.86 -17.90 -2.96
N LYS A 129 -19.03 -17.37 -2.57
CA LYS A 129 -19.90 -16.63 -3.49
C LYS A 129 -19.20 -15.42 -4.10
N ILE A 130 -18.49 -14.63 -3.29
CA ILE A 130 -17.77 -13.45 -3.78
C ILE A 130 -16.55 -13.87 -4.60
N ALA A 131 -15.77 -14.85 -4.14
CA ALA A 131 -14.58 -15.33 -4.84
C ALA A 131 -14.89 -15.87 -6.25
N ASN A 132 -16.07 -16.47 -6.43
CA ASN A 132 -16.53 -17.01 -7.72
C ASN A 132 -17.25 -15.99 -8.63
N MET A 133 -17.31 -14.71 -8.24
CA MET A 133 -17.76 -13.67 -9.17
C MET A 133 -16.76 -13.46 -10.32
N GLU A 134 -17.22 -12.78 -11.38
CA GLU A 134 -16.37 -12.34 -12.48
C GLU A 134 -15.13 -11.57 -11.97
N PRO A 135 -13.93 -11.89 -12.49
CA PRO A 135 -12.69 -11.18 -12.15
C PRO A 135 -12.80 -9.67 -12.37
N GLY A 136 -12.24 -8.89 -11.43
CA GLY A 136 -12.25 -7.44 -11.54
C GLY A 136 -12.29 -6.71 -10.20
N ARG A 137 -12.23 -5.36 -10.28
CA ARG A 137 -12.25 -4.49 -9.09
C ARG A 137 -13.48 -4.69 -8.21
N GLU A 138 -14.66 -4.88 -8.82
CA GLU A 138 -15.91 -5.04 -8.07
C GLU A 138 -15.86 -6.25 -7.13
N ARG A 139 -15.35 -7.38 -7.62
CA ARG A 139 -15.20 -8.60 -6.82
C ARG A 139 -14.28 -8.38 -5.62
N ALA A 140 -13.12 -7.74 -5.84
CA ALA A 140 -12.19 -7.42 -4.77
C ALA A 140 -12.78 -6.45 -3.74
N LEU A 141 -13.52 -5.42 -4.18
CA LEU A 141 -14.17 -4.45 -3.30
C LEU A 141 -15.32 -5.08 -2.51
N LYS A 142 -16.10 -6.00 -3.10
CA LYS A 142 -17.10 -6.78 -2.37
C LYS A 142 -16.47 -7.65 -1.30
N MET A 143 -15.35 -8.31 -1.59
CA MET A 143 -14.61 -9.09 -0.58
C MET A 143 -14.08 -8.19 0.54
N PHE A 144 -13.49 -7.06 0.20
CA PHE A 144 -13.02 -6.05 1.16
C PHE A 144 -14.15 -5.60 2.08
N GLY A 145 -15.28 -5.16 1.51
CA GLY A 145 -16.45 -4.71 2.26
C GLY A 145 -17.05 -5.81 3.14
N TYR A 146 -17.16 -7.03 2.61
CA TYR A 146 -17.65 -8.18 3.36
C TYR A 146 -16.78 -8.46 4.59
N LEU A 147 -15.46 -8.56 4.43
CA LEU A 147 -14.54 -8.85 5.54
C LEU A 147 -14.48 -7.70 6.56
N CYS A 148 -14.51 -6.45 6.08
CA CYS A 148 -14.58 -5.28 6.97
C CYS A 148 -15.88 -5.23 7.77
N ARG A 149 -17.02 -5.61 7.20
CA ARG A 149 -18.33 -5.48 7.87
C ARG A 149 -18.67 -6.71 8.72
N SER A 150 -18.42 -7.91 8.23
CA SER A 150 -18.71 -9.15 8.97
C SER A 150 -17.91 -9.28 10.26
N GLN A 151 -16.74 -8.62 10.35
CA GLN A 151 -15.85 -8.69 11.51
C GLN A 151 -15.65 -10.14 11.95
N LEU A 152 -15.18 -11.01 11.05
CA LEU A 152 -15.05 -12.44 11.29
C LEU A 152 -14.10 -12.74 12.48
N PHE A 153 -13.18 -11.83 12.75
CA PHE A 153 -12.14 -11.96 13.75
C PHE A 153 -12.31 -10.94 14.89
N SER A 154 -11.65 -11.19 16.02
CA SER A 154 -11.68 -10.32 17.20
C SER A 154 -10.99 -8.97 16.99
N ASP A 155 -9.93 -8.94 16.17
CA ASP A 155 -9.24 -7.73 15.66
C ASP A 155 -8.58 -8.04 14.30
N GLY A 156 -8.00 -7.06 13.61
CA GLY A 156 -7.24 -7.26 12.37
C GLY A 156 -8.09 -7.46 11.11
N ASN A 157 -9.40 -7.20 11.20
CA ASN A 157 -10.34 -7.37 10.08
C ASN A 157 -10.00 -6.49 8.88
N LYS A 158 -9.68 -5.19 9.08
CA LYS A 158 -9.31 -4.26 8.00
C LYS A 158 -8.01 -4.66 7.29
N ARG A 159 -6.97 -4.99 8.07
CA ARG A 159 -5.68 -5.50 7.57
C ARG A 159 -5.84 -6.77 6.75
N THR A 160 -6.64 -7.72 7.24
CA THR A 160 -6.97 -8.95 6.52
C THR A 160 -7.72 -8.65 5.22
N ALA A 161 -8.77 -7.82 5.31
CA ALA A 161 -9.57 -7.44 4.16
C ALA A 161 -8.73 -6.78 3.06
N GLN A 162 -7.82 -5.87 3.43
CA GLN A 162 -6.99 -5.16 2.46
C GLN A 162 -6.01 -6.09 1.75
N LEU A 163 -5.36 -7.03 2.47
CA LEU A 163 -4.47 -8.02 1.84
C LEU A 163 -5.23 -8.96 0.91
N ILE A 164 -6.41 -9.45 1.32
CA ILE A 164 -7.25 -10.31 0.48
C ILE A 164 -7.72 -9.56 -0.78
N ALA A 165 -8.18 -8.32 -0.63
CA ALA A 165 -8.58 -7.48 -1.76
C ALA A 165 -7.40 -7.21 -2.69
N ASN A 166 -6.20 -6.95 -2.16
CA ASN A 166 -5.00 -6.78 -2.96
C ASN A 166 -4.62 -8.03 -3.72
N LYS A 167 -4.69 -9.20 -3.11
CA LYS A 167 -4.47 -10.49 -3.79
C LYS A 167 -5.42 -10.64 -4.98
N MET A 168 -6.71 -10.34 -4.79
CA MET A 168 -7.71 -10.39 -5.86
C MET A 168 -7.42 -9.37 -6.97
N LEU A 169 -7.15 -8.12 -6.60
CA LEU A 169 -6.83 -7.08 -7.58
C LEU A 169 -5.58 -7.43 -8.39
N ILE A 170 -4.55 -8.00 -7.77
CA ILE A 170 -3.32 -8.39 -8.46
C ILE A 170 -3.56 -9.56 -9.40
N ALA A 171 -4.25 -10.61 -8.94
CA ALA A 171 -4.61 -11.77 -9.76
C ALA A 171 -5.50 -11.38 -10.95
N ASP A 172 -6.29 -10.33 -10.82
CA ASP A 172 -7.20 -9.83 -11.86
C ASP A 172 -6.58 -8.68 -12.70
N GLY A 173 -5.29 -8.34 -12.48
CA GLY A 173 -4.60 -7.26 -13.21
C GLY A 173 -5.22 -5.87 -12.99
N CYS A 174 -5.85 -5.65 -11.84
CA CYS A 174 -6.70 -4.50 -11.52
C CYS A 174 -6.06 -3.45 -10.60
N GLY A 175 -4.75 -3.55 -10.34
CA GLY A 175 -3.99 -2.65 -9.49
C GLY A 175 -3.76 -3.18 -8.07
N ILE A 176 -3.62 -2.26 -7.12
CA ILE A 176 -3.59 -2.49 -5.67
C ILE A 176 -4.49 -1.47 -4.98
N LEU A 177 -5.12 -1.88 -3.88
CA LEU A 177 -5.85 -1.05 -2.95
C LEU A 177 -4.89 -0.57 -1.84
N ALA A 178 -4.72 0.74 -1.75
CA ALA A 178 -4.03 1.40 -0.65
C ALA A 178 -4.70 2.76 -0.37
N ILE A 179 -5.23 2.98 0.83
CA ILE A 179 -5.95 4.22 1.13
C ILE A 179 -4.92 5.33 1.41
N PRO A 180 -4.92 6.45 0.68
CA PRO A 180 -3.96 7.52 0.93
C PRO A 180 -4.19 8.17 2.31
N LYS A 181 -3.09 8.55 2.98
CA LYS A 181 -3.11 9.07 4.35
C LYS A 181 -4.04 10.28 4.49
N GLU A 182 -4.08 11.13 3.48
CA GLU A 182 -4.89 12.35 3.43
C GLU A 182 -6.40 12.06 3.36
N GLN A 183 -6.79 10.84 2.99
CA GLN A 183 -8.18 10.41 2.83
C GLN A 183 -8.68 9.50 3.96
N ILE A 184 -7.88 9.27 5.03
CA ILE A 184 -8.28 8.40 6.15
C ILE A 184 -9.61 8.83 6.75
N ASN A 185 -9.82 10.12 7.01
CA ASN A 185 -11.08 10.62 7.57
C ASN A 185 -12.28 10.32 6.66
N ASN A 186 -12.12 10.47 5.34
CA ASN A 186 -13.17 10.17 4.37
C ASN A 186 -13.44 8.66 4.29
N PHE A 187 -12.38 7.86 4.31
CA PHE A 187 -12.46 6.40 4.37
C PHE A 187 -13.23 5.93 5.60
N GLU A 188 -12.87 6.41 6.79
CA GLU A 188 -13.53 6.03 8.05
C GLU A 188 -15.00 6.47 8.08
N THR A 189 -15.29 7.69 7.63
CA THR A 189 -16.67 8.20 7.55
C THR A 189 -17.54 7.33 6.63
N LEU A 190 -17.03 6.99 5.45
CA LEU A 190 -17.76 6.15 4.49
C LEU A 190 -17.86 4.69 4.92
N LEU A 191 -16.85 4.18 5.63
CA LEU A 191 -16.86 2.85 6.20
C LEU A 191 -17.91 2.73 7.32
N LEU A 192 -18.05 3.75 8.17
CA LEU A 192 -19.10 3.82 9.19
C LEU A 192 -20.50 3.88 8.56
N ASP A 193 -20.72 4.75 7.56
CA ASP A 193 -21.99 4.78 6.79
C ASP A 193 -22.29 3.40 6.18
N PHE A 194 -21.27 2.69 5.67
CA PHE A 194 -21.43 1.34 5.13
C PHE A 194 -21.76 0.30 6.22
N TYR A 195 -21.15 0.37 7.39
CA TYR A 195 -21.48 -0.52 8.51
C TYR A 195 -22.96 -0.41 8.90
N GLU A 196 -23.44 0.81 9.07
CA GLU A 196 -24.82 1.11 9.50
C GLU A 196 -25.86 0.76 8.43
N THR A 197 -25.58 1.07 7.16
CA THR A 197 -26.59 0.98 6.09
C THR A 197 -26.51 -0.29 5.26
N ASN A 198 -25.36 -0.98 5.28
CA ASN A 198 -25.02 -2.06 4.35
C ASN A 198 -25.12 -1.65 2.86
N LYS A 199 -24.99 -0.35 2.55
CA LYS A 199 -25.03 0.18 1.17
C LYS A 199 -23.62 0.53 0.69
N PRO A 200 -23.01 -0.28 -0.17
CA PRO A 200 -21.60 -0.12 -0.51
C PRO A 200 -21.31 0.99 -1.53
N ASP A 201 -22.32 1.52 -2.22
CA ASP A 201 -22.14 2.32 -3.45
C ASP A 201 -21.19 3.52 -3.27
N LYS A 202 -21.41 4.32 -2.21
CA LYS A 202 -20.57 5.49 -1.93
C LYS A 202 -19.16 5.07 -1.55
N PHE A 203 -19.05 4.07 -0.69
CA PHE A 203 -17.78 3.56 -0.20
C PHE A 203 -16.93 2.97 -1.32
N PHE A 204 -17.51 2.11 -2.16
CA PHE A 204 -16.80 1.47 -3.27
C PHE A 204 -16.46 2.47 -4.37
N SER A 205 -17.33 3.46 -4.62
CA SER A 205 -17.05 4.57 -5.54
C SER A 205 -15.83 5.38 -5.08
N PHE A 206 -15.74 5.69 -3.78
CA PHE A 206 -14.57 6.34 -3.19
C PHE A 206 -13.31 5.48 -3.34
N LEU A 207 -13.34 4.20 -2.94
CA LEU A 207 -12.17 3.32 -3.03
C LEU A 207 -11.67 3.19 -4.48
N THR A 208 -12.60 3.07 -5.44
CA THR A 208 -12.25 2.96 -6.87
C THR A 208 -11.56 4.22 -7.40
N LYS A 209 -11.97 5.40 -6.95
CA LYS A 209 -11.44 6.68 -7.44
C LYS A 209 -10.14 7.07 -6.77
N GLU A 210 -10.06 6.88 -5.45
CA GLU A 210 -9.01 7.48 -4.62
C GLU A 210 -7.96 6.49 -4.11
N ALA A 211 -8.29 5.19 -4.04
CA ALA A 211 -7.49 4.20 -3.32
C ALA A 211 -6.99 3.03 -4.17
N ILE A 212 -7.43 2.88 -5.43
CA ILE A 212 -6.91 1.85 -6.34
C ILE A 212 -5.87 2.44 -7.30
N TYR A 213 -4.64 1.92 -7.23
CA TYR A 213 -3.52 2.36 -8.05
C TYR A 213 -2.98 1.24 -8.94
N GLY A 214 -2.41 1.61 -10.08
CA GLY A 214 -1.79 0.67 -11.02
C GLY A 214 -0.84 1.41 -11.98
N LEU A 215 -0.20 0.65 -12.88
CA LEU A 215 0.59 1.23 -13.95
C LEU A 215 -0.31 1.77 -15.05
N ASP A 216 -0.15 3.04 -15.39
CA ASP A 216 -0.68 3.62 -16.62
C ASP A 216 0.45 3.67 -17.66
N ARG A 217 0.45 2.75 -18.62
CA ARG A 217 1.49 2.68 -19.67
C ARG A 217 1.18 3.55 -20.90
N THR A 218 0.27 4.52 -20.79
CA THR A 218 0.04 5.50 -21.87
C THR A 218 1.26 6.41 -22.16
N VAL A 219 2.36 6.30 -21.40
CA VAL A 219 3.63 7.00 -21.69
C VAL A 219 4.80 6.01 -21.83
N PRO A 220 5.46 5.91 -22.99
CA PRO A 220 6.67 5.11 -23.17
C PRO A 220 7.81 5.55 -22.25
N SER A 221 8.58 4.58 -21.78
CA SER A 221 9.59 4.64 -20.70
C SER A 221 10.82 5.52 -20.95
N SER A 222 10.85 6.35 -22.00
CA SER A 222 12.02 7.17 -22.36
C SER A 222 11.93 8.65 -21.94
N GLN A 223 10.83 9.13 -21.36
CA GLN A 223 10.68 10.56 -20.99
C GLN A 223 10.85 10.88 -19.49
N ASN A 224 11.08 9.89 -18.62
CA ASN A 224 11.24 10.12 -17.16
C ASN A 224 12.64 10.54 -16.70
N LEU A 225 13.53 10.95 -17.61
CA LEU A 225 14.85 11.52 -17.32
C LEU A 225 14.94 13.00 -17.75
N LYS A 226 13.90 13.78 -17.48
CA LYS A 226 13.99 15.25 -17.37
C LYS A 226 13.21 15.74 -16.16
N VAL A 227 13.67 15.34 -14.97
CA VAL A 227 13.32 16.05 -13.75
C VAL A 227 13.89 17.47 -13.87
N LYS A 228 12.98 18.44 -13.84
CA LYS A 228 13.24 19.88 -13.85
C LYS A 228 14.16 20.25 -12.67
N CYS A 229 15.44 20.49 -12.94
CA CYS A 229 16.19 21.47 -12.17
C CYS A 229 15.58 22.84 -12.46
N LYS A 230 14.70 23.33 -11.57
CA LYS A 230 14.38 24.75 -11.50
C LYS A 230 15.66 25.46 -11.08
N ALA A 231 16.36 26.06 -12.04
CA ALA A 231 17.37 27.06 -11.75
C ALA A 231 16.69 28.20 -10.99
N ALA A 232 17.14 28.44 -9.76
CA ALA A 232 16.85 29.67 -9.06
C ALA A 232 17.40 30.83 -9.89
N THR A 233 16.52 31.68 -10.41
CA THR A 233 16.90 32.94 -11.02
C THR A 233 17.42 33.85 -9.90
N LEU A 234 18.73 33.83 -9.67
CA LEU A 234 19.41 34.91 -8.97
C LEU A 234 19.42 36.12 -9.89
N GLY A 235 18.74 37.17 -9.47
CA GLY A 235 18.66 38.44 -10.18
C GLY A 235 20.06 39.03 -10.40
N SER A 236 20.36 39.32 -11.65
CA SER A 236 21.54 40.04 -12.08
C SER A 236 21.43 41.49 -11.60
N ASN A 237 22.19 41.87 -10.58
CA ASN A 237 22.54 43.27 -10.35
C ASN A 237 24.03 43.48 -10.60
N ALA A 238 24.29 44.50 -11.40
CA ALA A 238 25.55 44.90 -12.00
C ALA A 238 26.73 45.00 -11.03
N LEU A 239 27.92 44.60 -11.51
CA LEU A 239 29.17 45.30 -11.21
C LEU A 239 30.13 45.21 -12.40
N LYS A 240 30.49 46.41 -12.88
CA LYS A 240 31.44 46.71 -13.94
C LYS A 240 32.84 46.26 -13.53
N THR A 241 33.59 45.64 -14.45
CA THR A 241 35.06 45.66 -14.40
C THR A 241 35.62 46.14 -15.74
N ARG A 242 36.44 47.18 -15.63
CA ARG A 242 37.15 47.87 -16.71
C ARG A 242 38.31 47.01 -17.21
N SER A 243 38.60 47.15 -18.50
CA SER A 243 39.84 46.73 -19.17
C SER A 243 41.10 47.25 -18.47
N ASN A 244 42.18 46.45 -18.51
CA ASN A 244 43.51 46.90 -18.91
C ASN A 244 44.43 45.72 -19.26
N THR A 245 44.75 45.65 -20.54
CA THR A 245 46.02 45.38 -21.24
C THR A 245 47.24 44.87 -20.44
N VAL A 246 47.95 43.85 -20.97
CA VAL A 246 49.35 43.87 -21.50
C VAL A 246 50.03 42.48 -21.45
N GLY A 247 50.70 42.11 -22.56
CA GLY A 247 51.96 41.32 -22.60
C GLY A 247 51.83 39.80 -22.68
N ILE A 248 51.88 39.13 -23.84
CA ILE A 248 53.03 38.76 -24.70
C ILE A 248 54.08 37.85 -24.04
N SER A 249 54.21 36.63 -24.61
CA SER A 249 55.41 35.81 -24.96
C SER A 249 55.25 34.34 -24.52
N LYS A 250 55.13 33.38 -25.46
CA LYS A 250 56.21 32.53 -26.06
C LYS A 250 57.03 31.83 -24.95
N THR A 251 57.11 30.51 -24.82
CA THR A 251 57.68 29.45 -25.71
C THR A 251 57.45 28.09 -25.01
N GLN A 252 56.97 27.03 -25.69
CA GLN A 252 57.74 25.90 -26.27
C GLN A 252 58.63 25.05 -25.32
N ASN A 253 58.48 23.73 -25.52
CA ASN A 253 59.37 22.60 -25.18
C ASN A 253 59.40 22.12 -23.72
N ALA A 254 59.65 20.85 -23.40
CA ALA A 254 59.68 19.53 -24.05
C ALA A 254 60.05 18.53 -22.93
N ASP A 255 59.82 17.24 -23.17
CA ASP A 255 60.52 16.07 -22.56
C ASP A 255 60.36 15.79 -21.05
N ARG A 256 59.79 14.63 -20.67
CA ARG A 256 60.35 13.27 -20.56
C ARG A 256 61.12 13.02 -19.25
N THR A 257 60.71 11.94 -18.58
CA THR A 257 61.49 11.02 -17.71
C THR A 257 62.15 11.61 -16.46
N ALA A 258 62.47 10.91 -15.39
CA ALA A 258 62.11 9.65 -14.75
C ALA A 258 62.91 9.67 -13.41
N HIS A 259 62.45 8.87 -12.44
CA HIS A 259 63.21 8.29 -11.32
C HIS A 259 63.64 9.09 -10.07
N THR A 260 63.43 8.37 -8.95
CA THR A 260 64.13 8.35 -7.63
C THR A 260 63.92 9.59 -6.76
N GLU A 261 63.52 9.48 -5.49
CA GLU A 261 63.62 8.41 -4.48
C GLU A 261 62.30 8.15 -3.74
#